data_AF-A0A933C5Y9-F1
#
_entry.id   AF-A0A933C5Y9-F1
#
_cell.length_a   1.000
_cell.length_b   1.000
_cell.length_c   1.000
_cell.angle_alpha   90.00
_cell.angle_beta   90.00
_cell.angle_gamma   90.00
#
_symmetry.space_group_name_H-M   'P 1'
#
loop_
_entity.id
_entity.type
_entity.pdbx_description
1 polymer ?
#
loop_
_entity_poly.entity_id
_entity_poly.type
_entity_poly.pdbx_seq_one_letter_code
_entity_poly.pdbx_strand_id
1 'polypeptide(L)'
;MRGAFAAVALAACLAAGVPASAGLLSGQGIFVLDSGGGQRTTFSNNERVVLQQRIFNGVASGNRITFRFSITAPNGSVVFQHAGNAVPGTVGNAASQVSGVPVSQFYSGPGYYTVLAEAELDGQTLPQQAQFSVSSPNILLIYPPAGARDLADNPLTFRWSASGASRYRVQVGDNPSLYNSLFSQETAGAESALSYPQNPTDPRQRLTAGQVFYWTVEGLDPAGNVIARSEAPYNFSVRATSLAKDIAVSEMAVEGELGADGRFALRLQVKNQGNTAENSLALRVGVGGLPAEGSPIMLSAFNPGETRDFTVQAVMPSDQRQTLATACLELFDDNVPNNCRTLSLTRPEAPPAAPGPVGAVLLTAEQYWEMLTELLRERGIDISDYRAAGSLDAQELARIIDGLRQGSVQVTLAGPVAPPSAPPPSRAAPPPVRRATLPGLPGPPVATAPEPASEEPAELPEWRGMASAAGKATMTWVIRTSGDWQKRWRVLQDGDAPKVNFKKNIVVGLAAGSQDRADRVEIEGVAVGTEGLIVRYRLVVQDRLLQPLGAARAAARKRVPYIMKQLEVSPGLEVQFERVGGDQ
;
A
#
# COMPACT_ATOMS: atom_id res chain seq x y z
N MET A 1 -13.44 46.61 -0.50
CA MET A 1 -13.70 46.17 0.89
C MET A 1 -12.64 45.16 1.26
N ARG A 2 -11.72 45.54 2.16
CA ARG A 2 -10.61 44.70 2.64
C ARG A 2 -11.03 44.11 4.00
N GLY A 3 -11.08 42.79 4.13
CA GLY A 3 -11.34 42.10 5.39
C GLY A 3 -10.03 41.64 6.02
N ALA A 4 -9.61 42.31 7.08
CA ALA A 4 -8.49 41.92 7.92
C ALA A 4 -8.95 40.87 8.94
N PHE A 5 -8.28 39.72 8.97
CA PHE A 5 -8.44 38.72 10.03
C PHE A 5 -7.59 39.12 11.23
N ALA A 6 -8.27 39.34 12.36
CA ALA A 6 -7.68 39.64 13.64
C ALA A 6 -7.08 38.38 14.28
N ALA A 7 -5.81 38.45 14.66
CA ALA A 7 -5.13 37.46 15.49
C ALA A 7 -5.59 37.63 16.96
N VAL A 8 -6.15 36.57 17.53
CA VAL A 8 -6.47 36.49 18.97
C VAL A 8 -5.21 35.99 19.69
N ALA A 9 -4.53 36.90 20.38
CA ALA A 9 -3.49 36.58 21.34
C ALA A 9 -4.09 36.56 22.76
N LEU A 10 -4.09 35.38 23.38
CA LEU A 10 -4.40 35.11 24.79
C LEU A 10 -3.28 34.16 25.25
N ALA A 11 -2.57 34.29 26.37
CA ALA A 11 -2.78 35.06 27.57
C ALA A 11 -1.43 35.39 28.23
N ALA A 12 -1.39 36.51 28.95
CA ALA A 12 -0.28 36.96 29.77
C ALA A 12 -0.15 36.09 31.04
N CYS A 13 1.04 35.53 31.25
CA CYS A 13 1.43 35.01 32.57
C CYS A 13 1.70 36.21 33.50
N LEU A 14 0.74 36.49 34.38
CA LEU A 14 0.95 37.30 35.58
C LEU A 14 1.99 36.61 36.47
N ALA A 15 3.24 37.05 36.37
CA ALA A 15 4.26 36.80 37.38
C ALA A 15 3.87 37.57 38.65
N ALA A 16 3.17 36.91 39.57
CA ALA A 16 3.01 37.42 40.93
C ALA A 16 4.39 37.37 41.60
N GLY A 17 5.02 38.54 41.73
CA GLY A 17 6.26 38.72 42.48
C GLY A 17 6.03 38.38 43.95
N VAL A 18 6.60 37.26 44.39
CA VAL A 18 6.68 36.90 45.81
C VAL A 18 7.71 37.84 46.46
N PRO A 19 7.41 38.46 47.61
CA PRO A 19 8.38 39.30 48.31
C PRO A 19 9.61 38.48 48.68
N ALA A 20 10.79 38.98 48.30
CA ALA A 20 12.07 38.43 48.72
C ALA A 20 12.26 38.69 50.22
N SER A 21 11.66 37.85 51.07
CA SER A 21 12.22 37.62 52.40
C SER A 21 13.62 37.06 52.18
N ALA A 22 14.64 37.64 52.82
CA ALA A 22 15.99 37.10 52.87
C ALA A 22 15.96 35.75 53.65
N GLY A 23 15.47 34.72 52.97
CA GLY A 23 15.40 33.36 53.46
C GLY A 23 16.77 32.72 53.42
N LEU A 24 17.04 31.81 54.36
CA LEU A 24 18.24 30.96 54.37
C LEU A 24 18.46 30.25 53.03
N LEU A 25 17.34 29.88 52.37
CA LEU A 25 17.32 29.23 51.07
C LEU A 25 16.71 30.16 50.00
N SER A 26 17.33 30.21 48.82
CA SER A 26 16.76 30.83 47.62
C SER A 26 16.70 29.83 46.47
N GLY A 27 15.61 29.89 45.69
CA GLY A 27 15.37 28.94 44.60
C GLY A 27 16.20 29.25 43.36
N GLN A 28 16.90 28.26 42.82
CA GLN A 28 17.62 28.38 41.53
C GLN A 28 16.88 27.70 40.37
N GLY A 29 16.03 26.72 40.66
CA GLY A 29 15.08 26.19 39.68
C GLY A 29 14.62 24.78 40.01
N ILE A 30 13.53 24.37 39.36
CA ILE A 30 13.03 23.00 39.38
C ILE A 30 12.86 22.53 37.94
N PHE A 31 13.32 21.32 37.67
CA PHE A 31 13.41 20.79 36.32
C PHE A 31 12.86 19.36 36.29
N VAL A 32 12.13 19.06 35.23
CA VAL A 32 11.79 17.69 34.84
C VAL A 32 12.67 17.36 33.65
N LEU A 33 13.52 16.35 33.80
CA LEU A 33 14.47 15.92 32.79
C LEU A 33 14.07 14.54 32.25
N ASP A 34 14.48 14.23 31.03
CA ASP A 34 14.45 12.86 30.51
C ASP A 34 15.59 12.00 31.07
N SER A 35 15.65 10.74 30.65
CA SER A 35 16.73 9.81 31.02
C SER A 35 18.11 10.21 30.52
N GLY A 36 18.20 11.09 29.51
CA GLY A 36 19.44 11.65 29.00
C GLY A 36 19.89 12.93 29.74
N GLY A 37 19.10 13.42 30.71
CA GLY A 37 19.37 14.65 31.44
C GLY A 37 18.92 15.93 30.71
N GLY A 38 18.24 15.81 29.58
CA GLY A 38 17.65 16.93 28.85
C GLY A 38 16.38 17.43 29.54
N GLN A 39 16.29 18.75 29.78
CA GLN A 39 15.06 19.35 30.33
C GLN A 39 13.93 19.28 29.29
N ARG A 40 12.76 18.76 29.70
CA ARG A 40 11.57 18.63 28.85
C ARG A 40 10.30 19.01 29.61
N THR A 41 9.29 19.46 28.87
CA THR A 41 7.96 19.81 29.38
C THR A 41 6.86 18.88 28.86
N THR A 42 7.21 17.86 28.08
CA THR A 42 6.26 16.91 27.48
C THR A 42 6.86 15.51 27.49
N PHE A 43 6.12 14.55 28.01
CA PHE A 43 6.51 13.15 28.16
C PHE A 43 5.37 12.23 27.70
N SER A 44 5.67 11.02 27.27
CA SER A 44 4.67 9.95 27.10
C SER A 44 4.48 9.16 28.40
N ASN A 45 3.37 8.43 28.52
CA ASN A 45 3.07 7.58 29.66
C ASN A 45 4.03 6.37 29.83
N ASN A 46 4.85 6.08 28.83
CA ASN A 46 5.81 4.97 28.82
C ASN A 46 7.26 5.41 29.09
N GLU A 47 7.50 6.70 29.32
CA GLU A 47 8.84 7.25 29.61
C GLU A 47 9.22 7.15 31.11
N ARG A 48 10.48 7.50 31.40
CA ARG A 48 10.96 7.76 32.77
C ARG A 48 11.39 9.21 32.87
N VAL A 49 11.14 9.83 34.03
CA VAL A 49 11.52 11.22 34.31
C VAL A 49 12.58 11.29 35.42
N VAL A 50 13.35 12.38 35.41
CA VAL A 50 14.20 12.81 36.52
C VAL A 50 13.64 14.11 37.07
N LEU A 51 13.38 14.15 38.36
CA LEU A 51 12.96 15.37 39.06
C LEU A 51 14.21 15.99 39.69
N GLN A 52 14.52 17.25 39.39
CA GLN A 52 15.69 17.94 39.95
C GLN A 52 15.28 19.29 40.54
N GLN A 53 15.74 19.55 41.77
CA GLN A 53 15.63 20.85 42.43
C GLN A 53 17.03 21.44 42.64
N ARG A 54 17.20 22.73 42.33
CA ARG A 54 18.41 23.51 42.58
C ARG A 54 18.08 24.70 43.44
N ILE A 55 18.91 24.94 44.44
CA ILE A 55 18.76 26.00 45.43
C ILE A 55 20.13 26.62 45.74
N PHE A 56 20.10 27.82 46.31
CA PHE A 56 21.27 28.45 46.93
C PHE A 56 21.01 28.62 48.42
N ASN A 57 21.97 28.21 49.24
CA ASN A 57 21.96 28.38 50.68
C ASN A 57 22.84 29.58 51.07
N GLY A 58 22.23 30.60 51.65
CA GLY A 58 22.91 31.85 52.02
C GLY A 58 23.66 31.79 53.37
N VAL A 59 23.39 30.77 54.20
CA VAL A 59 23.91 30.71 55.58
C VAL A 59 24.36 29.29 55.92
N ALA A 60 25.50 29.16 56.61
CA ALA A 60 25.98 27.87 57.08
C ALA A 60 25.10 27.38 58.24
N SER A 61 24.69 26.12 58.20
CA SER A 61 23.94 25.46 59.27
C SER A 61 24.60 24.12 59.67
N GLY A 62 24.44 23.75 60.94
CA GLY A 62 24.81 22.41 61.42
C GLY A 62 23.84 21.32 60.96
N ASN A 63 22.65 21.70 60.47
CA ASN A 63 21.64 20.79 59.97
C ASN A 63 21.82 20.52 58.46
N ARG A 64 21.15 19.47 57.96
CA ARG A 64 21.14 19.12 56.54
C ARG A 64 19.94 19.76 55.85
N ILE A 65 20.10 20.14 54.59
CA ILE A 65 18.97 20.55 53.75
C ILE A 65 18.28 19.28 53.26
N THR A 66 17.04 19.06 53.67
CA THR A 66 16.25 17.89 53.26
C THR A 66 15.33 18.23 52.10
N PHE A 67 15.18 17.32 51.15
CA PHE A 67 14.39 17.51 49.94
C PHE A 67 13.21 16.53 49.89
N ARG A 68 12.05 17.04 49.47
CA ARG A 68 10.85 16.26 49.18
C ARG A 68 10.37 16.59 47.77
N PHE A 69 9.90 15.58 47.04
CA PHE A 69 9.35 15.73 45.70
C PHE A 69 7.96 15.13 45.67
N SER A 70 7.02 15.79 45.02
CA SER A 70 5.69 15.26 44.75
C SER A 70 5.21 15.61 43.35
N ILE A 71 4.40 14.73 42.74
CA ILE A 71 3.74 15.00 41.47
C ILE A 71 2.23 15.02 41.71
N THR A 72 1.58 16.08 41.26
CA THR A 72 0.13 16.25 41.25
C THR A 72 -0.40 16.04 39.83
N ALA A 73 -1.41 15.18 39.70
CA ALA A 73 -2.09 14.86 38.45
C ALA A 73 -3.02 15.99 37.97
N PRO A 74 -3.50 15.94 36.71
CA PRO A 74 -4.44 16.94 36.16
C PRO A 74 -5.74 17.10 36.97
N ASN A 75 -6.17 16.06 37.68
CA ASN A 75 -7.35 16.09 38.56
C ASN A 75 -7.07 16.67 39.96
N GLY A 76 -5.85 17.13 40.23
CA GLY A 76 -5.43 17.69 41.52
C GLY A 76 -4.99 16.66 42.57
N SER A 77 -5.04 15.36 42.27
CA SER A 77 -4.57 14.32 43.21
C SER A 77 -3.05 14.19 43.21
N VAL A 78 -2.45 13.93 44.38
CA VAL A 78 -1.02 13.62 44.48
C VAL A 78 -0.81 12.16 44.09
N VAL A 79 -0.06 11.93 43.01
CA VAL A 79 0.14 10.61 42.38
C VAL A 79 1.55 10.05 42.55
N PHE A 80 2.48 10.87 43.04
CA PHE A 80 3.84 10.45 43.38
C PHE A 80 4.36 11.28 44.56
N GLN A 81 5.10 10.64 45.46
CA GLN A 81 5.84 11.30 46.54
C GLN A 81 7.18 10.60 46.76
N HIS A 82 8.24 11.38 46.96
CA HIS A 82 9.56 10.91 47.36
C HIS A 82 10.14 11.83 48.43
N ALA A 83 10.72 11.25 49.47
CA ALA A 83 11.41 11.96 50.55
C ALA A 83 12.70 11.21 50.91
N GLY A 84 13.60 11.89 51.63
CA GLY A 84 14.81 11.28 52.19
C GLY A 84 16.12 11.71 51.53
N ASN A 85 16.07 12.48 50.45
CA ASN A 85 17.28 13.10 49.91
C ASN A 85 17.71 14.25 50.82
N ALA A 86 19.01 14.34 51.14
CA ALA A 86 19.53 15.45 51.94
C ALA A 86 20.98 15.79 51.60
N VAL A 87 21.30 17.09 51.56
CA VAL A 87 22.68 17.58 51.36
C VAL A 87 23.17 18.35 52.60
N PRO A 88 24.48 18.53 52.80
CA PRO A 88 25.00 19.37 53.88
C PRO A 88 24.48 20.82 53.79
N GLY A 89 24.18 21.46 54.93
CA GLY A 89 23.75 22.86 55.02
C GLY A 89 24.89 23.88 54.87
N THR A 90 25.85 23.64 53.99
CA THR A 90 26.96 24.58 53.71
C THR A 90 26.50 25.75 52.85
N VAL A 91 27.12 26.92 53.00
CA VAL A 91 26.87 28.08 52.13
C VAL A 91 27.21 27.75 50.67
N GLY A 92 26.33 28.12 49.74
CA GLY A 92 26.56 27.94 48.30
C GLY A 92 25.43 27.22 47.59
N ASN A 93 25.72 26.74 46.37
CA ASN A 93 24.75 26.00 45.54
C ASN A 93 24.54 24.58 46.08
N ALA A 94 23.29 24.16 46.14
CA ALA A 94 22.91 22.80 46.47
C ALA A 94 21.87 22.29 45.46
N ALA A 95 21.88 20.99 45.20
CA ALA A 95 20.92 20.35 44.32
C ALA A 95 20.59 18.94 44.81
N SER A 96 19.39 18.49 44.48
CA SER A 96 18.92 17.14 44.74
C SER A 96 18.11 16.65 43.56
N GLN A 97 18.13 15.35 43.31
CA GLN A 97 17.35 14.76 42.23
C GLN A 97 16.79 13.37 42.58
N VAL A 98 15.69 13.02 41.94
CA VAL A 98 15.07 11.69 41.95
C VAL A 98 15.07 11.20 40.51
N SER A 99 15.87 10.17 40.23
CA SER A 99 16.07 9.67 38.86
C SER A 99 15.28 8.40 38.57
N GLY A 100 14.84 8.25 37.32
CA GLY A 100 14.29 7.00 36.82
C GLY A 100 12.85 6.72 37.22
N VAL A 101 12.08 7.75 37.62
CA VAL A 101 10.67 7.64 38.00
C VAL A 101 9.86 7.26 36.76
N PRO A 102 9.28 6.05 36.67
CA PRO A 102 8.47 5.65 35.53
C PRO A 102 7.17 6.46 35.51
N VAL A 103 6.83 7.04 34.36
CA VAL A 103 5.57 7.80 34.20
C VAL A 103 4.38 6.89 34.47
N SER A 104 4.44 5.63 34.07
CA SER A 104 3.40 4.61 34.34
C SER A 104 3.08 4.39 35.82
N GLN A 105 3.97 4.75 36.76
CA GLN A 105 3.69 4.62 38.20
C GLN A 105 2.83 5.75 38.76
N PHE A 106 2.84 6.93 38.13
CA PHE A 106 2.08 8.10 38.58
C PHE A 106 1.04 8.58 37.56
N TYR A 107 0.97 7.91 36.41
CA TYR A 107 0.05 8.27 35.33
C TYR A 107 -1.40 7.97 35.72
N SER A 108 -2.24 9.01 35.77
CA SER A 108 -3.68 8.89 36.03
C SER A 108 -4.56 9.33 34.84
N GLY A 109 -3.94 9.74 33.73
CA GLY A 109 -4.63 10.29 32.55
C GLY A 109 -3.80 11.33 31.81
N PRO A 110 -4.14 11.67 30.55
CA PRO A 110 -3.40 12.66 29.79
C PRO A 110 -3.65 14.07 30.34
N GLY A 111 -2.64 14.94 30.28
CA GLY A 111 -2.78 16.34 30.70
C GLY A 111 -1.54 16.92 31.36
N TYR A 112 -1.71 18.07 32.03
CA TYR A 112 -0.64 18.74 32.75
C TYR A 112 -0.50 18.20 34.18
N TYR A 113 0.69 17.73 34.50
CA TYR A 113 1.13 17.34 35.83
C TYR A 113 1.97 18.47 36.42
N THR A 114 1.87 18.64 37.74
CA THR A 114 2.67 19.62 38.48
C THR A 114 3.66 18.88 39.36
N VAL A 115 4.96 19.12 39.17
CA VAL A 115 5.96 18.71 40.14
C VAL A 115 6.11 19.83 41.17
N LEU A 116 6.06 19.46 42.45
CA LEU A 116 6.39 20.31 43.58
C LEU A 116 7.63 19.71 44.26
N ALA A 117 8.66 20.52 44.44
CA ALA A 117 9.84 20.15 45.22
C ALA A 117 10.02 21.12 46.39
N GLU A 118 10.25 20.59 47.57
CA GLU A 118 10.41 21.34 48.81
C GLU A 118 11.80 21.08 49.37
N ALA A 119 12.54 22.15 49.63
CA ALA A 119 13.81 22.09 50.35
C ALA A 119 13.61 22.69 51.74
N GLU A 120 13.99 21.97 52.79
CA GLU A 120 13.81 22.38 54.18
C GLU A 120 15.16 22.48 54.89
N LEU A 121 15.40 23.60 55.59
CA LEU A 121 16.57 23.82 56.45
C LEU A 121 16.15 24.66 57.66
N ASP A 122 16.48 24.21 58.87
CA ASP A 122 16.22 24.94 60.13
C ASP A 122 14.75 25.39 60.30
N GLY A 123 13.81 24.55 59.87
CA GLY A 123 12.37 24.82 59.91
C GLY A 123 11.87 25.77 58.82
N GLN A 124 12.76 26.31 57.98
CA GLN A 124 12.38 27.08 56.80
C GLN A 124 12.20 26.13 55.60
N THR A 125 11.04 26.19 54.96
CA THR A 125 10.74 25.43 53.74
C THR A 125 10.72 26.35 52.52
N LEU A 126 11.42 25.95 51.46
CA LEU A 126 11.45 26.60 50.15
C LEU A 126 10.76 25.69 49.12
N PRO A 127 9.49 25.98 48.75
CA PRO A 127 8.81 25.27 47.68
C PRO A 127 9.19 25.82 46.30
N GLN A 128 9.34 24.93 45.33
CA GLN A 128 9.47 25.25 43.91
C GLN A 128 8.56 24.34 43.09
N GLN A 129 7.95 24.87 42.03
CA GLN A 129 7.04 24.09 41.18
C GLN A 129 7.36 24.24 39.69
N ALA A 130 7.14 23.16 38.94
CA ALA A 130 7.15 23.16 37.48
C ALA A 130 5.97 22.34 36.95
N GLN A 131 5.53 22.65 35.73
CA GLN A 131 4.53 21.86 35.03
C GLN A 131 5.15 21.11 33.87
N PHE A 132 4.66 19.90 33.64
CA PHE A 132 4.96 19.11 32.44
C PHE A 132 3.68 18.42 31.98
N SER A 133 3.57 18.14 30.69
CA SER A 133 2.45 17.39 30.14
C SER A 133 2.83 15.93 29.96
N VAL A 134 1.89 15.04 30.29
CA VAL A 134 1.97 13.64 29.92
C VAL A 134 0.88 13.35 28.90
N SER A 135 1.26 12.88 27.72
CA SER A 135 0.33 12.30 26.76
C SER A 135 0.29 10.78 26.95
N SER A 136 -0.90 10.19 26.85
CA SER A 136 -1.01 8.78 26.45
C SER A 136 -1.30 8.80 24.96
N PRO A 137 -0.34 8.45 24.12
CA PRO A 137 -0.59 8.40 22.69
C PRO A 137 -1.56 7.22 22.47
N ASN A 138 -2.85 7.50 22.27
CA ASN A 138 -3.82 6.49 21.85
C ASN A 138 -3.73 6.37 20.33
N ILE A 139 -3.66 5.14 19.83
CA ILE A 139 -3.63 4.84 18.40
C ILE A 139 -4.91 4.06 18.07
N LEU A 140 -5.81 4.71 17.33
CA LEU A 140 -7.05 4.14 16.85
C LEU A 140 -6.91 3.77 15.38
N LEU A 141 -6.99 2.46 15.09
CA LEU A 141 -6.94 1.97 13.71
C LEU A 141 -8.27 2.29 13.00
N ILE A 142 -8.19 2.88 11.80
CA ILE A 142 -9.36 3.32 11.02
C ILE A 142 -9.59 2.40 9.82
N TYR A 143 -8.54 2.17 9.02
CA TYR A 143 -8.64 1.41 7.78
C TYR A 143 -7.37 0.59 7.52
N PRO A 144 -7.49 -0.69 7.10
CA PRO A 144 -8.75 -1.43 7.01
C PRO A 144 -9.40 -1.67 8.37
N PRO A 145 -10.74 -1.59 8.49
CA PRO A 145 -11.41 -1.87 9.76
C PRO A 145 -11.25 -3.34 10.15
N ALA A 146 -11.34 -3.64 11.45
CA ALA A 146 -11.23 -5.00 11.95
C ALA A 146 -12.29 -5.91 11.30
N GLY A 147 -11.85 -7.04 10.74
CA GLY A 147 -12.73 -7.99 10.07
C GLY A 147 -13.02 -7.66 8.61
N ALA A 148 -12.39 -6.65 8.03
CA ALA A 148 -12.55 -6.32 6.61
C ALA A 148 -12.25 -7.55 5.72
N ARG A 149 -13.12 -7.83 4.74
CA ARG A 149 -12.93 -8.96 3.83
C ARG A 149 -12.85 -8.47 2.40
N ASP A 150 -12.05 -9.19 1.62
CA ASP A 150 -11.96 -9.08 0.17
C ASP A 150 -11.79 -7.64 -0.31
N LEU A 151 -10.87 -6.94 0.35
CA LEU A 151 -10.50 -5.57 -0.01
C LEU A 151 -9.95 -5.54 -1.44
N ALA A 152 -10.43 -4.59 -2.23
CA ALA A 152 -10.06 -4.40 -3.62
C ALA A 152 -9.10 -3.21 -3.82
N ASP A 153 -8.61 -2.59 -2.73
CA ASP A 153 -7.68 -1.47 -2.79
C ASP A 153 -6.37 -1.86 -3.50
N ASN A 154 -5.93 -1.01 -4.42
CA ASN A 154 -4.66 -1.18 -5.12
C ASN A 154 -3.99 0.18 -5.36
N PRO A 155 -3.00 0.61 -4.52
CA PRO A 155 -2.48 -0.08 -3.34
C PRO A 155 -3.39 0.01 -2.12
N LEU A 156 -3.31 -0.99 -1.24
CA LEU A 156 -3.92 -0.95 0.08
C LEU A 156 -3.29 0.17 0.93
N THR A 157 -4.09 1.08 1.48
CA THR A 157 -3.59 2.17 2.33
C THR A 157 -4.06 2.00 3.77
N PHE A 158 -3.13 1.82 4.71
CA PHE A 158 -3.43 1.82 6.14
C PHE A 158 -3.67 3.24 6.65
N ARG A 159 -4.66 3.42 7.53
CA ARG A 159 -5.02 4.71 8.14
C ARG A 159 -5.34 4.54 9.62
N TRP A 160 -4.84 5.46 10.44
CA TRP A 160 -5.10 5.49 11.87
C TRP A 160 -5.34 6.93 12.34
N SER A 161 -5.83 7.09 13.55
CA SER A 161 -5.83 8.35 14.30
C SER A 161 -4.92 8.18 15.51
N ALA A 162 -3.98 9.09 15.67
CA ALA A 162 -3.06 9.09 16.80
C ALA A 162 -2.57 10.50 17.11
N SER A 163 -1.99 10.67 18.30
CA SER A 163 -1.34 11.91 18.72
C SER A 163 -0.11 11.58 19.53
N GLY A 164 0.86 12.49 19.61
CA GLY A 164 1.98 12.39 20.56
C GLY A 164 3.23 11.65 20.08
N ALA A 165 3.21 10.99 18.91
CA ALA A 165 4.41 10.37 18.33
C ALA A 165 5.04 11.20 17.21
N SER A 166 6.36 11.10 17.05
CA SER A 166 7.12 11.79 16.00
C SER A 166 7.05 11.07 14.66
N ARG A 167 6.95 9.75 14.70
CA ARG A 167 6.69 8.87 13.55
C ARG A 167 5.97 7.60 14.00
N TYR A 168 5.49 6.82 13.06
CA TYR A 168 4.74 5.58 13.32
C TYR A 168 5.35 4.42 12.58
N ARG A 169 5.29 3.22 13.15
CA ARG A 169 5.66 1.96 12.52
C ARG A 169 4.41 1.13 12.28
N VAL A 170 4.13 0.81 11.03
CA VAL A 170 3.03 -0.09 10.64
C VAL A 170 3.62 -1.48 10.46
N GLN A 171 3.02 -2.48 11.12
CA GLN A 171 3.40 -3.88 10.95
C GLN A 171 2.22 -4.68 10.42
N VAL A 172 2.49 -5.61 9.50
CA VAL A 172 1.50 -6.53 8.93
C VAL A 172 2.04 -7.95 9.02
N GLY A 173 1.18 -8.91 9.36
CA GLY A 173 1.52 -10.32 9.44
C GLY A 173 0.34 -11.24 9.18
N ASP A 174 0.58 -12.54 9.10
CA ASP A 174 -0.44 -13.59 8.92
C ASP A 174 -0.89 -14.24 10.24
N ASN A 175 -0.38 -13.74 11.37
CA ASN A 175 -0.72 -14.19 12.71
C ASN A 175 -1.02 -12.97 13.63
N PRO A 176 -2.05 -13.04 14.49
CA PRO A 176 -2.42 -11.94 15.39
C PRO A 176 -1.31 -11.51 16.37
N SER A 177 -0.36 -12.39 16.71
CA SER A 177 0.76 -12.02 17.59
C SER A 177 1.80 -11.11 16.93
N LEU A 178 1.84 -11.06 15.59
CA LEU A 178 2.83 -10.33 14.79
C LEU A 178 4.30 -10.62 15.19
N TYR A 179 4.58 -11.74 15.87
CA TYR A 179 5.94 -12.12 16.30
C TYR A 179 6.93 -12.24 15.12
N ASN A 180 6.42 -12.63 13.95
CA ASN A 180 7.17 -12.66 12.69
C ASN A 180 6.41 -11.83 11.65
N SER A 181 6.35 -10.52 11.84
CA SER A 181 5.68 -9.60 10.91
C SER A 181 6.21 -9.83 9.49
N LEU A 182 5.31 -10.01 8.52
CA LEU A 182 5.66 -10.13 7.10
C LEU A 182 6.24 -8.80 6.61
N PHE A 183 5.64 -7.68 7.04
CA PHE A 183 5.99 -6.34 6.64
C PHE A 183 6.07 -5.42 7.85
N SER A 184 7.04 -4.50 7.83
CA SER A 184 7.22 -3.46 8.84
C SER A 184 7.83 -2.22 8.20
N GLN A 185 7.12 -1.09 8.26
CA GLN A 185 7.61 0.17 7.69
C GLN A 185 7.31 1.36 8.62
N GLU A 186 8.25 2.29 8.70
CA GLU A 186 8.11 3.55 9.42
C GLU A 186 7.65 4.68 8.47
N THR A 187 6.80 5.57 8.97
CA THR A 187 6.42 6.81 8.28
C THR A 187 7.57 7.83 8.33
N ALA A 188 7.59 8.78 7.39
CA ALA A 188 8.64 9.81 7.33
C ALA A 188 8.51 10.87 8.44
N GLY A 189 7.32 10.97 9.03
CA GLY A 189 7.03 11.84 10.17
C GLY A 189 5.71 11.44 10.84
N ALA A 190 5.00 12.42 11.41
CA ALA A 190 3.76 12.21 12.15
C ALA A 190 2.53 11.93 11.25
N GLU A 191 2.74 11.43 10.04
CA GLU A 191 1.69 11.03 9.10
C GLU A 191 0.85 9.91 9.70
N SER A 192 -0.45 9.92 9.45
CA SER A 192 -1.40 8.93 10.00
C SER A 192 -1.94 7.97 8.94
N ALA A 193 -1.16 7.77 7.87
CA ALA A 193 -1.45 6.84 6.80
C ALA A 193 -0.16 6.25 6.21
N LEU A 194 -0.25 5.03 5.68
CA LEU A 194 0.85 4.34 4.99
C LEU A 194 0.30 3.47 3.85
N SER A 195 0.83 3.66 2.64
CA SER A 195 0.50 2.80 1.50
C SER A 195 1.33 1.51 1.56
N TYR A 196 0.67 0.36 1.50
CA TYR A 196 1.33 -0.93 1.35
C TYR A 196 1.97 -1.02 -0.04
N PRO A 197 3.17 -1.60 -0.18
CA PRO A 197 3.80 -1.79 -1.48
C PRO A 197 2.97 -2.73 -2.37
N GLN A 198 2.72 -2.34 -3.61
CA GLN A 198 2.04 -3.22 -4.59
C GLN A 198 2.91 -4.42 -4.96
N ASN A 199 4.21 -4.17 -5.10
CA ASN A 199 5.21 -5.15 -5.50
C ASN A 199 6.36 -5.17 -4.47
N PRO A 200 6.13 -5.73 -3.26
CA PRO A 200 7.21 -5.84 -2.30
C PRO A 200 8.32 -6.74 -2.83
N THR A 201 9.57 -6.36 -2.54
CA THR A 201 10.76 -7.11 -2.96
C THR A 201 10.84 -8.49 -2.30
N ASP A 202 10.37 -8.62 -1.06
CA ASP A 202 10.20 -9.91 -0.39
C ASP A 202 8.89 -10.58 -0.84
N PRO A 203 8.94 -11.77 -1.47
CA PRO A 203 7.74 -12.50 -1.86
C PRO A 203 6.78 -12.81 -0.70
N ARG A 204 7.29 -12.95 0.53
CA ARG A 204 6.46 -13.20 1.73
C ARG A 204 5.55 -12.02 2.08
N GLN A 205 5.90 -10.82 1.65
CA GLN A 205 5.09 -9.62 1.88
C GLN A 205 3.92 -9.51 0.91
N ARG A 206 3.83 -10.36 -0.12
CA ARG A 206 2.70 -10.33 -1.04
C ARG A 206 1.43 -10.78 -0.34
N LEU A 207 0.41 -9.93 -0.39
CA LEU A 207 -0.89 -10.23 0.21
C LEU A 207 -1.62 -11.23 -0.69
N THR A 208 -1.89 -12.42 -0.17
CA THR A 208 -2.58 -13.49 -0.89
C THR A 208 -4.09 -13.33 -0.75
N ALA A 209 -4.79 -13.48 -1.86
CA ALA A 209 -6.25 -13.44 -1.91
C ALA A 209 -6.89 -14.43 -0.93
N GLY A 210 -7.91 -13.98 -0.19
CA GLY A 210 -8.66 -14.81 0.77
C GLY A 210 -7.90 -15.16 2.06
N GLN A 211 -6.59 -14.92 2.14
CA GLN A 211 -5.82 -15.06 3.38
C GLN A 211 -6.17 -13.91 4.33
N VAL A 212 -6.26 -14.23 5.63
CA VAL A 212 -6.42 -13.23 6.69
C VAL A 212 -5.07 -12.73 7.14
N PHE A 213 -4.89 -11.42 7.06
CA PHE A 213 -3.75 -10.69 7.58
C PHE A 213 -4.17 -9.89 8.81
N TYR A 214 -3.18 -9.53 9.62
CA TYR A 214 -3.29 -8.73 10.82
C TYR A 214 -2.37 -7.54 10.70
N TRP A 215 -2.78 -6.38 11.20
CA TRP A 215 -1.95 -5.19 11.20
C TRP A 215 -2.09 -4.39 12.49
N THR A 216 -1.00 -3.73 12.88
CA THR A 216 -0.92 -2.89 14.09
C THR A 216 -0.07 -1.67 13.79
N VAL A 217 -0.17 -0.66 14.65
CA VAL A 217 0.63 0.56 14.55
C VAL A 217 1.30 0.84 15.89
N GLU A 218 2.60 1.09 15.86
CA GLU A 218 3.39 1.59 16.99
C GLU A 218 3.71 3.07 16.78
N GLY A 219 3.57 3.89 17.81
CA GLY A 219 4.03 5.28 17.83
C GLY A 219 5.47 5.35 18.37
N LEU A 220 6.35 6.03 17.64
CA LEU A 220 7.77 6.15 17.96
C LEU A 220 8.16 7.59 18.34
N ASP A 221 9.11 7.72 19.27
CA ASP A 221 9.78 8.98 19.57
C ASP A 221 10.90 9.31 18.55
N PRO A 222 11.58 10.47 18.62
CA PRO A 222 12.67 10.80 17.70
C PRO A 222 13.86 9.83 17.75
N ALA A 223 14.08 9.15 18.87
CA ALA A 223 15.13 8.15 19.06
C ALA A 223 14.73 6.75 18.56
N GLY A 224 13.47 6.56 18.14
CA GLY A 224 12.94 5.29 17.64
C GLY A 224 12.40 4.35 18.73
N ASN A 225 12.23 4.84 19.96
CA ASN A 225 11.62 4.06 21.03
C ASN A 225 10.09 4.02 20.86
N VAL A 226 9.48 2.87 21.17
CA VAL A 226 8.03 2.71 21.14
C VAL A 226 7.40 3.41 22.36
N ILE A 227 6.62 4.45 22.10
CA ILE A 227 5.90 5.23 23.12
C ILE A 227 4.39 4.99 23.09
N ALA A 228 3.87 4.36 22.04
CA ALA A 228 2.49 3.89 21.97
C ALA A 228 2.32 2.68 21.06
N ARG A 229 1.24 1.96 21.26
CA ARG A 229 0.80 0.83 20.45
C ARG A 229 -0.72 0.91 20.30
N SER A 230 -1.26 0.54 19.15
CA SER A 230 -2.69 0.22 19.07
C SER A 230 -3.02 -0.94 20.01
N GLU A 231 -4.20 -0.88 20.65
CA GLU A 231 -4.60 -1.82 21.69
C GLU A 231 -4.61 -3.28 21.22
N ALA A 232 -5.08 -3.50 19.99
CA ALA A 232 -5.11 -4.81 19.36
C ALA A 232 -4.87 -4.67 17.85
N PRO A 233 -4.27 -5.70 17.21
CA PRO A 233 -4.16 -5.72 15.76
C PRO A 233 -5.53 -5.90 15.12
N TYR A 234 -5.78 -5.14 14.05
CA TYR A 234 -6.95 -5.34 13.20
C TYR A 234 -6.65 -6.43 12.18
N ASN A 235 -7.67 -7.20 11.80
CA ASN A 235 -7.54 -8.22 10.76
C ASN A 235 -8.27 -7.82 9.48
N PHE A 236 -7.76 -8.26 8.33
CA PHE A 236 -8.37 -8.04 7.03
C PHE A 236 -8.03 -9.16 6.03
N SER A 237 -8.79 -9.31 4.95
CA SER A 237 -8.38 -10.06 3.76
C SER A 237 -8.43 -9.18 2.52
N VAL A 238 -7.60 -9.52 1.52
CA VAL A 238 -7.65 -8.89 0.20
C VAL A 238 -8.40 -9.79 -0.77
N ARG A 239 -9.11 -9.19 -1.70
CA ARG A 239 -9.75 -9.92 -2.80
C ARG A 239 -8.65 -10.55 -3.65
N ALA A 240 -9.00 -11.60 -4.39
CA ALA A 240 -8.27 -11.92 -5.60
C ALA A 240 -8.34 -10.70 -6.52
N THR A 241 -7.34 -9.83 -6.46
CA THR A 241 -7.02 -8.97 -7.59
C THR A 241 -6.81 -9.94 -8.74
N SER A 242 -7.57 -9.77 -9.83
CA SER A 242 -7.25 -10.43 -11.09
C SER A 242 -5.75 -10.27 -11.27
N LEU A 243 -5.04 -11.39 -11.41
CA LEU A 243 -3.61 -11.41 -11.63
C LEU A 243 -3.34 -10.49 -12.82
N ALA A 244 -2.92 -9.26 -12.52
CA ALA A 244 -2.81 -8.20 -13.49
C ALA A 244 -1.48 -8.41 -14.18
N LYS A 245 -1.53 -8.91 -15.40
CA LYS A 245 -0.38 -8.93 -16.28
C LYS A 245 -0.23 -7.51 -16.81
N ASP A 246 0.89 -6.86 -16.55
CA ASP A 246 1.22 -5.56 -17.15
C ASP A 246 2.73 -5.46 -17.27
N ILE A 247 3.26 -5.67 -18.48
CA ILE A 247 4.68 -5.48 -18.78
C ILE A 247 4.80 -4.29 -19.73
N ALA A 248 5.36 -3.19 -19.22
CA ALA A 248 5.43 -1.95 -19.96
C ALA A 248 6.83 -1.68 -20.51
N VAL A 249 6.91 -1.11 -21.71
CA VAL A 249 8.11 -0.40 -22.17
C VAL A 249 8.03 1.04 -21.63
N SER A 250 8.59 1.25 -20.43
CA SER A 250 8.43 2.50 -19.68
C SER A 250 9.25 3.67 -20.25
N GLU A 251 10.40 3.39 -20.86
CA GLU A 251 11.27 4.41 -21.43
C GLU A 251 11.90 3.94 -22.76
N MET A 252 12.08 4.89 -23.68
CA MET A 252 12.85 4.70 -24.92
C MET A 252 13.55 6.01 -25.27
N ALA A 253 14.88 5.97 -25.40
CA ALA A 253 15.71 7.13 -25.68
C ALA A 253 16.88 6.76 -26.61
N VAL A 254 17.39 7.73 -27.36
CA VAL A 254 18.63 7.59 -28.13
C VAL A 254 19.81 7.85 -27.20
N GLU A 255 20.78 6.94 -27.21
CA GLU A 255 22.02 7.06 -26.46
C GLU A 255 23.15 7.52 -27.41
N GLY A 256 23.66 8.74 -27.17
CA GLY A 256 24.67 9.37 -28.02
C GLY A 256 24.13 10.17 -29.19
N GLU A 257 25.03 10.63 -30.06
CA GLU A 257 24.67 11.33 -31.30
C GLU A 257 24.42 10.33 -32.45
N LEU A 258 23.54 10.71 -33.38
CA LEU A 258 23.29 9.92 -34.58
C LEU A 258 24.56 9.92 -35.45
N GLY A 259 25.13 8.74 -35.73
CA GLY A 259 26.28 8.60 -36.61
C GLY A 259 25.97 9.13 -38.01
N ALA A 260 27.01 9.58 -38.73
CA ALA A 260 26.87 10.05 -40.11
C ALA A 260 26.36 8.95 -41.07
N ASP A 261 26.55 7.69 -40.70
CA ASP A 261 26.04 6.49 -41.37
C ASP A 261 24.59 6.14 -40.96
N GLY A 262 23.96 6.96 -40.12
CA GLY A 262 22.62 6.75 -39.60
C GLY A 262 22.53 5.71 -38.48
N ARG A 263 23.67 5.23 -37.95
CA ARG A 263 23.69 4.27 -36.82
C ARG A 263 23.60 4.99 -35.48
N PHE A 264 22.88 4.38 -34.54
CA PHE A 264 22.74 4.89 -33.17
C PHE A 264 22.32 3.78 -32.21
N ALA A 265 22.57 4.01 -30.92
CA ALA A 265 22.11 3.15 -29.85
C ALA A 265 20.75 3.62 -29.32
N LEU A 266 19.81 2.69 -29.16
CA LEU A 266 18.52 2.90 -28.50
C LEU A 266 18.56 2.27 -27.11
N ARG A 267 18.43 3.09 -26.08
CA ARG A 267 18.22 2.65 -24.70
C ARG A 267 16.73 2.48 -24.46
N LEU A 268 16.37 1.33 -23.89
CA LEU A 268 15.01 0.91 -23.58
C LEU A 268 14.94 0.54 -22.10
N GLN A 269 13.83 0.85 -21.46
CA GLN A 269 13.52 0.36 -20.12
C GLN A 269 12.22 -0.42 -20.16
N VAL A 270 12.27 -1.68 -19.73
CA VAL A 270 11.09 -2.55 -19.58
C VAL A 270 10.82 -2.73 -18.10
N LYS A 271 9.55 -2.64 -17.70
CA LYS A 271 9.12 -2.75 -16.30
C LYS A 271 7.89 -3.65 -16.16
N ASN A 272 7.92 -4.57 -15.21
CA ASN A 272 6.74 -5.31 -14.79
C ASN A 272 5.91 -4.41 -13.89
N GLN A 273 4.84 -3.82 -14.42
CA GLN A 273 3.87 -3.04 -13.67
C GLN A 273 2.78 -3.94 -13.05
N GLY A 274 2.68 -5.17 -13.51
CA GLY A 274 1.77 -6.19 -13.02
C GLY A 274 2.17 -6.81 -11.69
N ASN A 275 1.36 -7.77 -11.24
CA ASN A 275 1.58 -8.54 -10.02
C ASN A 275 1.93 -10.02 -10.28
N THR A 276 2.05 -10.44 -11.55
CA THR A 276 2.53 -11.76 -11.97
C THR A 276 3.97 -11.73 -12.46
N ALA A 277 4.72 -12.81 -12.19
CA ALA A 277 5.98 -13.03 -12.87
C ALA A 277 5.70 -13.53 -14.29
N GLU A 278 6.31 -12.91 -15.29
CA GLU A 278 6.19 -13.30 -16.69
C GLU A 278 7.51 -13.85 -17.20
N ASN A 279 7.45 -14.89 -18.03
CA ASN A 279 8.63 -15.59 -18.53
C ASN A 279 8.60 -15.63 -20.06
N SER A 280 9.78 -15.69 -20.68
CA SER A 280 9.93 -15.94 -22.11
C SER A 280 9.26 -14.87 -23.00
N LEU A 281 9.33 -13.61 -22.58
CA LEU A 281 8.80 -12.49 -23.36
C LEU A 281 9.77 -12.12 -24.48
N ALA A 282 9.27 -11.80 -25.67
CA ALA A 282 10.08 -11.29 -26.76
C ALA A 282 9.87 -9.77 -26.91
N LEU A 283 10.95 -9.00 -26.78
CA LEU A 283 10.96 -7.56 -27.04
C LEU A 283 11.42 -7.32 -28.48
N ARG A 284 10.51 -6.86 -29.33
CA ARG A 284 10.79 -6.48 -30.72
C ARG A 284 11.06 -4.99 -30.82
N VAL A 285 12.23 -4.67 -31.33
CA VAL A 285 12.65 -3.29 -31.59
C VAL A 285 12.86 -3.11 -33.10
N GLY A 286 12.39 -1.98 -33.63
CA GLY A 286 12.61 -1.60 -35.02
C GLY A 286 12.61 -0.09 -35.22
N VAL A 287 13.22 0.36 -36.31
CA VAL A 287 13.34 1.77 -36.71
C VAL A 287 12.97 1.89 -38.18
N GLY A 288 11.99 2.74 -38.49
CA GLY A 288 11.57 3.00 -39.87
C GLY A 288 11.04 1.78 -40.63
N GLY A 289 10.51 0.79 -39.90
CA GLY A 289 10.02 -0.48 -40.45
C GLY A 289 11.08 -1.58 -40.56
N LEU A 290 12.35 -1.31 -40.23
CA LEU A 290 13.42 -2.30 -40.20
C LEU A 290 13.66 -2.79 -38.77
N PRO A 291 13.91 -4.10 -38.55
CA PRO A 291 14.28 -4.60 -37.22
C PRO A 291 15.66 -4.05 -36.79
N ALA A 292 15.79 -3.69 -35.51
CA ALA A 292 17.07 -3.31 -34.93
C ALA A 292 18.00 -4.53 -34.77
N GLU A 293 19.30 -4.32 -34.69
CA GLU A 293 20.28 -5.39 -34.49
C GLU A 293 20.07 -6.06 -33.13
N GLY A 294 19.96 -7.40 -33.11
CA GLY A 294 19.66 -8.16 -31.90
C GLY A 294 18.17 -8.27 -31.53
N SER A 295 17.26 -7.77 -32.36
CA SER A 295 15.81 -7.93 -32.20
C SER A 295 15.32 -9.23 -32.88
N PRO A 296 14.43 -10.04 -32.25
CA PRO A 296 13.84 -9.85 -30.93
C PRO A 296 14.81 -10.19 -29.78
N ILE A 297 14.73 -9.43 -28.69
CA ILE A 297 15.44 -9.73 -27.44
C ILE A 297 14.56 -10.67 -26.59
N MET A 298 15.07 -11.84 -26.23
CA MET A 298 14.39 -12.76 -25.32
C MET A 298 14.61 -12.34 -23.86
N LEU A 299 13.55 -11.95 -23.18
CA LEU A 299 13.55 -11.61 -21.77
C LEU A 299 13.42 -12.89 -20.94
N SER A 300 14.39 -13.14 -20.06
CA SER A 300 14.25 -14.14 -18.99
C SER A 300 13.19 -13.71 -17.96
N ALA A 301 12.90 -14.58 -17.00
CA ALA A 301 11.88 -14.35 -15.97
C ALA A 301 11.89 -12.92 -15.42
N PHE A 302 10.73 -12.26 -15.47
CA PHE A 302 10.53 -10.85 -15.15
C PHE A 302 9.57 -10.75 -13.96
N ASN A 303 10.10 -10.50 -12.76
CA ASN A 303 9.32 -10.50 -11.53
C ASN A 303 8.45 -9.24 -11.42
N PRO A 304 7.34 -9.27 -10.65
CA PRO A 304 6.55 -8.08 -10.35
C PRO A 304 7.39 -6.91 -9.84
N GLY A 305 7.21 -5.72 -10.41
CA GLY A 305 7.98 -4.52 -10.09
C GLY A 305 9.41 -4.47 -10.65
N GLU A 306 9.92 -5.54 -11.26
CA GLU A 306 11.26 -5.59 -11.83
C GLU A 306 11.39 -4.64 -13.02
N THR A 307 12.50 -3.93 -13.09
CA THR A 307 12.87 -3.06 -14.21
C THR A 307 14.19 -3.53 -14.79
N ARG A 308 14.29 -3.63 -16.12
CA ARG A 308 15.55 -3.91 -16.82
C ARG A 308 15.76 -2.95 -17.97
N ASP A 309 17.01 -2.55 -18.12
CA ASP A 309 17.46 -1.71 -19.22
C ASP A 309 18.05 -2.57 -20.34
N PHE A 310 17.77 -2.20 -21.59
CA PHE A 310 18.31 -2.82 -22.79
C PHE A 310 18.87 -1.76 -23.71
N THR A 311 19.96 -2.08 -24.40
CA THR A 311 20.52 -1.23 -25.45
C THR A 311 20.58 -2.02 -26.74
N VAL A 312 20.03 -1.48 -27.83
CA VAL A 312 20.10 -2.08 -29.17
C VAL A 312 20.70 -1.11 -30.16
N GLN A 313 21.47 -1.63 -31.11
CA GLN A 313 21.97 -0.83 -32.23
C GLN A 313 20.93 -0.81 -33.35
N ALA A 314 20.65 0.37 -33.89
CA ALA A 314 19.71 0.54 -34.98
C ALA A 314 20.28 1.46 -36.06
N VAL A 315 19.74 1.32 -37.28
CA VAL A 315 20.12 2.14 -38.44
C VAL A 315 18.90 2.88 -38.94
N MET A 316 18.99 4.20 -39.06
CA MET A 316 17.94 5.02 -39.65
C MET A 316 17.96 4.86 -41.18
N PRO A 317 16.85 4.45 -41.84
CA PRO A 317 16.79 4.28 -43.29
C PRO A 317 17.23 5.55 -44.05
N SER A 318 18.13 5.41 -45.03
CA SER A 318 18.76 6.54 -45.73
C SER A 318 17.76 7.43 -46.49
N ASP A 319 16.63 6.88 -46.89
CA ASP A 319 15.53 7.52 -47.59
C ASP A 319 14.58 8.32 -46.68
N GLN A 320 14.71 8.21 -45.36
CA GLN A 320 13.83 8.87 -44.39
C GLN A 320 14.52 10.04 -43.68
N ARG A 321 13.92 11.24 -43.74
CA ARG A 321 14.34 12.42 -42.94
C ARG A 321 13.85 12.36 -41.49
N GLN A 322 12.66 11.81 -41.31
CA GLN A 322 12.07 11.50 -40.01
C GLN A 322 11.69 10.03 -40.01
N THR A 323 11.97 9.34 -38.91
CA THR A 323 11.64 7.92 -38.75
C THR A 323 11.03 7.68 -37.38
N LEU A 324 10.33 6.56 -37.24
CA LEU A 324 9.74 6.14 -35.97
C LEU A 324 10.49 4.91 -35.46
N ALA A 325 11.09 5.03 -34.28
CA ALA A 325 11.54 3.88 -33.51
C ALA A 325 10.35 3.30 -32.73
N THR A 326 10.21 1.98 -32.75
CA THR A 326 9.15 1.24 -32.05
C THR A 326 9.76 0.09 -31.29
N ALA A 327 9.40 -0.04 -30.01
CA ALA A 327 9.73 -1.18 -29.16
C ALA A 327 8.43 -1.77 -28.62
N CYS A 328 8.17 -3.05 -28.92
CA CYS A 328 6.94 -3.75 -28.56
C CYS A 328 7.24 -5.11 -27.92
N LEU A 329 6.55 -5.42 -26.83
CA LEU A 329 6.57 -6.74 -26.20
C LEU A 329 5.52 -7.65 -26.85
N GLU A 330 5.91 -8.87 -27.19
CA GLU A 330 4.99 -9.92 -27.65
C GLU A 330 4.31 -10.60 -26.44
N LEU A 331 3.40 -9.87 -25.80
CA LEU A 331 2.61 -10.33 -24.67
C LEU A 331 1.16 -9.84 -24.82
N PHE A 332 0.22 -10.72 -24.49
CA PHE A 332 -1.15 -10.33 -24.17
C PHE A 332 -1.26 -10.17 -22.67
N ASP A 333 -1.46 -8.94 -22.24
CA ASP A 333 -1.62 -8.58 -20.85
C ASP A 333 -2.83 -7.66 -20.67
N ASP A 334 -3.12 -7.24 -19.44
CA ASP A 334 -4.32 -6.49 -19.12
C ASP A 334 -4.25 -5.02 -19.57
N ASN A 335 -3.08 -4.55 -19.99
CA ASN A 335 -2.83 -3.18 -20.41
C ASN A 335 -2.00 -3.10 -21.70
N VAL A 336 -2.52 -3.72 -22.76
CA VAL A 336 -1.88 -3.80 -24.10
C VAL A 336 -1.24 -2.49 -24.59
N PRO A 337 -1.80 -1.28 -24.36
CA PRO A 337 -1.15 -0.03 -24.77
C PRO A 337 0.24 0.21 -24.16
N ASN A 338 0.54 -0.34 -22.97
CA ASN A 338 1.84 -0.22 -22.31
C ASN A 338 2.93 -1.07 -22.98
N ASN A 339 2.53 -2.10 -23.73
CA ASN A 339 3.44 -3.12 -24.27
C ASN A 339 4.29 -2.55 -25.42
N CYS A 340 3.87 -1.42 -25.99
CA CYS A 340 4.52 -0.75 -27.09
C CYS A 340 4.86 0.70 -26.75
N ARG A 341 6.09 1.12 -27.05
CA ARG A 341 6.53 2.51 -27.01
C ARG A 341 7.05 2.93 -28.38
N THR A 342 6.80 4.18 -28.76
CA THR A 342 7.31 4.78 -30.00
C THR A 342 8.09 6.06 -29.70
N LEU A 343 9.08 6.36 -30.54
CA LEU A 343 9.92 7.56 -30.45
C LEU A 343 10.17 8.10 -31.85
N SER A 344 9.81 9.35 -32.09
CA SER A 344 10.08 10.03 -33.37
C SER A 344 11.52 10.51 -33.40
N LEU A 345 12.23 10.17 -34.46
CA LEU A 345 13.63 10.51 -34.68
C LEU A 345 13.75 11.35 -35.94
N THR A 346 14.50 12.44 -35.87
CA THR A 346 14.81 13.30 -37.02
C THR A 346 16.29 13.20 -37.31
N ARG A 347 16.65 12.93 -38.57
CA ARG A 347 18.05 12.93 -38.99
C ARG A 347 18.58 14.37 -38.87
N PRO A 348 19.73 14.59 -38.21
CA PRO A 348 20.38 15.89 -38.23
C PRO A 348 20.58 16.34 -39.68
N GLU A 349 20.18 17.56 -40.00
CA GLU A 349 20.43 18.11 -41.32
C GLU A 349 21.94 18.13 -41.53
N ALA A 350 22.41 17.49 -42.62
CA ALA A 350 23.84 17.48 -42.91
C ALA A 350 24.32 18.93 -42.93
N PRO A 351 25.41 19.27 -42.22
CA PRO A 351 25.92 20.63 -42.23
C PRO A 351 26.09 21.06 -43.69
N PRO A 352 25.63 22.28 -44.05
CA PRO A 352 25.67 22.73 -45.43
C PRO A 352 27.09 22.52 -45.95
N ALA A 353 27.20 21.76 -47.05
CA ALA A 353 28.48 21.47 -47.67
C ALA A 353 29.22 22.80 -47.82
N ALA A 354 30.42 22.91 -47.25
CA ALA A 354 31.22 24.11 -47.31
C ALA A 354 31.27 24.59 -48.77
N PRO A 355 31.03 25.88 -49.06
CA PRO A 355 30.92 26.37 -50.43
C PRO A 355 32.20 26.03 -51.19
N GLY A 356 32.09 25.04 -52.08
CA GLY A 356 33.15 24.70 -53.02
C GLY A 356 33.44 25.89 -53.94
N PRO A 357 34.68 26.03 -54.42
CA PRO A 357 35.12 27.19 -55.18
C PRO A 357 34.25 27.39 -56.43
N VAL A 358 33.72 28.61 -56.54
CA VAL A 358 32.90 29.13 -57.63
C VAL A 358 33.67 29.01 -58.95
N GLY A 359 33.22 28.11 -59.83
CA GLY A 359 33.80 27.94 -61.16
C GLY A 359 33.22 26.80 -62.00
N ALA A 360 32.07 26.22 -61.63
CA ALA A 360 31.43 25.21 -62.47
C ALA A 360 30.76 25.89 -63.66
N VAL A 361 31.37 25.73 -64.84
CA VAL A 361 30.75 26.02 -66.14
C VAL A 361 29.41 25.28 -66.18
N LEU A 362 28.31 26.03 -66.26
CA LEU A 362 26.97 25.46 -66.42
C LEU A 362 26.92 24.77 -67.79
N LEU A 363 27.01 23.43 -67.78
CA LEU A 363 26.81 22.63 -68.99
C LEU A 363 25.35 22.76 -69.44
N THR A 364 25.13 22.77 -70.76
CA THR A 364 23.77 22.79 -71.33
C THR A 364 23.09 21.43 -71.12
N ALA A 365 21.75 21.40 -71.22
CA ALA A 365 21.00 20.15 -71.12
C ALA A 365 21.45 19.10 -72.16
N GLU A 366 21.89 19.55 -73.34
CA GLU A 366 22.43 18.69 -74.39
C GLU A 366 23.75 18.04 -73.99
N GLN A 367 24.65 18.81 -73.36
CA GLN A 367 25.93 18.29 -72.87
C GLN A 367 25.71 17.27 -71.74
N TYR A 368 24.74 17.51 -70.86
CA TYR A 368 24.36 16.52 -69.86
C TYR A 368 23.72 15.27 -70.49
N TRP A 369 22.92 15.42 -71.55
CA TRP A 369 22.36 14.27 -72.27
C TRP A 369 23.43 13.41 -72.94
N GLU A 370 24.44 14.04 -73.55
CA GLU A 370 25.61 13.33 -74.10
C GLU A 370 26.37 12.57 -73.02
N MET A 371 26.63 13.21 -71.87
CA MET A 371 27.27 12.55 -70.72
C MET A 371 26.45 11.37 -70.19
N LEU A 372 25.12 11.51 -70.12
CA LEU A 372 24.23 10.43 -69.71
C LEU A 372 24.28 9.26 -70.71
N THR A 373 24.29 9.56 -72.00
CA THR A 373 24.36 8.57 -73.09
C THR A 373 25.67 7.80 -73.04
N GLU A 374 26.79 8.48 -72.82
CA GLU A 374 28.11 7.86 -72.67
C GLU A 374 28.17 6.94 -71.44
N LEU A 375 27.66 7.42 -70.30
CA LEU A 375 27.68 6.67 -69.03
C LEU A 375 26.79 5.41 -69.07
N LEU A 376 25.69 5.44 -69.82
CA LEU A 376 24.85 4.26 -70.06
C LEU A 376 25.46 3.29 -71.07
N ARG A 377 26.18 3.81 -72.09
CA ARG A 377 26.92 3.01 -73.06
C ARG A 377 28.04 2.19 -72.38
N GLU A 378 28.75 2.78 -71.43
CA GLU A 378 29.74 2.06 -70.59
C GLU A 378 29.12 0.92 -69.79
N ARG A 379 27.81 0.99 -69.49
CA ARG A 379 27.04 -0.06 -68.79
C ARG A 379 26.33 -1.02 -69.75
N GLY A 380 26.61 -0.97 -71.04
CA GLY A 380 26.05 -1.86 -72.06
C GLY A 380 24.63 -1.52 -72.50
N ILE A 381 24.15 -0.31 -72.19
CA ILE A 381 22.81 0.17 -72.56
C ILE A 381 22.97 1.28 -73.60
N ASP A 382 22.65 0.99 -74.86
CA ASP A 382 22.67 1.99 -75.93
C ASP A 382 21.32 2.71 -76.03
N ILE A 383 21.35 4.03 -75.78
CA ILE A 383 20.17 4.91 -75.89
C ILE A 383 20.30 5.93 -77.02
N SER A 384 21.24 5.74 -77.95
CA SER A 384 21.52 6.71 -79.03
C SER A 384 20.29 7.00 -79.91
N ASP A 385 19.39 6.04 -80.05
CA ASP A 385 18.13 6.17 -80.80
C ASP A 385 16.95 6.74 -79.98
N TYR A 386 17.15 7.00 -78.68
CA TYR A 386 16.13 7.52 -77.78
C TYR A 386 16.29 9.02 -77.56
N ARG A 387 15.16 9.72 -77.47
CA ARG A 387 15.09 11.11 -76.98
C ARG A 387 14.36 11.14 -75.64
N ALA A 388 14.79 12.04 -74.75
CA ALA A 388 14.07 12.29 -73.50
C ALA A 388 12.59 12.60 -73.80
N ALA A 389 11.68 11.83 -73.22
CA ALA A 389 10.25 12.11 -73.29
C ALA A 389 9.92 13.18 -72.22
N GLY A 390 9.75 14.43 -72.64
CA GLY A 390 9.53 15.57 -71.75
C GLY A 390 10.76 16.47 -71.62
N SER A 391 10.56 17.73 -71.22
CA SER A 391 11.63 18.71 -71.03
C SER A 391 12.35 18.46 -69.70
N LEU A 392 13.30 17.52 -69.68
CA LEU A 392 14.23 17.40 -68.56
C LEU A 392 15.17 18.60 -68.58
N ASP A 393 15.22 19.34 -67.48
CA ASP A 393 16.14 20.47 -67.37
C ASP A 393 17.57 20.00 -67.06
N ALA A 394 18.54 20.91 -67.21
CA ALA A 394 19.96 20.61 -66.98
C ALA A 394 20.24 20.16 -65.52
N GLN A 395 19.42 20.59 -64.56
CA GLN A 395 19.61 20.26 -63.15
C GLN A 395 19.08 18.86 -62.83
N GLU A 396 17.96 18.46 -63.42
CA GLU A 396 17.43 17.10 -63.35
C GLU A 396 18.38 16.09 -64.00
N LEU A 397 18.92 16.41 -65.18
CA LEU A 397 19.92 15.56 -65.85
C LEU A 397 21.20 15.42 -65.00
N ALA A 398 21.69 16.51 -64.40
CA ALA A 398 22.84 16.46 -63.51
C ALA A 398 22.60 15.53 -62.31
N ARG A 399 21.41 15.58 -61.69
CA ARG A 399 21.03 14.68 -60.57
C ARG A 399 20.93 13.22 -61.00
N ILE A 400 20.40 12.95 -62.20
CA ILE A 400 20.33 11.58 -62.74
C ILE A 400 21.74 11.04 -62.96
N ILE A 401 22.65 11.84 -63.53
CA ILE A 401 24.05 11.45 -63.76
C ILE A 401 24.77 11.18 -62.43
N ASP A 402 24.62 12.06 -61.44
CA ASP A 402 25.21 11.86 -60.12
C ASP A 402 24.65 10.61 -59.43
N GLY A 403 23.33 10.40 -59.51
CA GLY A 403 22.68 9.20 -58.98
C GLY A 403 23.14 7.91 -59.68
N LEU A 404 23.37 7.96 -60.99
CA LEU A 404 23.91 6.81 -61.73
C LEU A 404 25.35 6.51 -61.33
N ARG A 405 26.19 7.53 -61.16
CA ARG A 405 27.58 7.38 -60.67
C ARG A 405 27.63 6.79 -59.26
N GLN A 406 26.69 7.17 -58.40
CA GLN A 406 26.58 6.68 -57.02
C GLN A 406 25.84 5.33 -56.92
N GLY A 407 25.28 4.81 -58.03
CA GLY A 407 24.54 3.54 -58.05
C GLY A 407 23.14 3.61 -57.41
N SER A 408 22.62 4.80 -57.14
CA SER A 408 21.32 5.04 -56.51
C SER A 408 20.16 5.11 -57.51
N VAL A 409 20.45 5.18 -58.81
CA VAL A 409 19.45 5.20 -59.89
C VAL A 409 19.59 3.93 -60.75
N GLN A 410 18.47 3.22 -60.95
CA GLN A 410 18.36 2.14 -61.93
C GLN A 410 17.63 2.66 -63.18
N VAL A 411 18.15 2.36 -64.37
CA VAL A 411 17.52 2.72 -65.64
C VAL A 411 16.94 1.46 -66.29
N THR A 412 15.66 1.52 -66.61
CA THR A 412 14.94 0.50 -67.38
C THR A 412 14.38 1.11 -68.66
N LEU A 413 14.70 0.52 -69.81
CA LEU A 413 14.16 0.95 -71.11
C LEU A 413 12.84 0.23 -71.41
N ALA A 414 11.82 0.97 -71.83
CA ALA A 414 10.57 0.43 -72.35
C ALA A 414 10.23 1.12 -73.69
N GLY A 415 10.26 0.38 -74.79
CA GLY A 415 9.98 0.86 -76.15
C GLY A 415 9.54 -0.28 -77.08
N PRO A 416 8.88 0.02 -78.22
CA PRO A 416 8.17 -0.98 -79.02
C PRO A 416 9.13 -1.90 -79.78
N VAL A 417 9.02 -3.21 -79.53
CA VAL A 417 9.67 -4.26 -80.31
C VAL A 417 8.91 -4.44 -81.65
N ALA A 418 9.63 -4.48 -82.77
CA ALA A 418 9.10 -4.78 -84.10
C ALA A 418 8.44 -6.19 -84.18
N PRO A 419 7.44 -6.43 -85.06
CA PRO A 419 6.76 -7.72 -85.22
C PRO A 419 7.65 -8.71 -86.02
N PRO A 420 7.52 -10.06 -85.94
CA PRO A 420 6.25 -10.77 -86.25
C PRO A 420 6.00 -12.16 -85.59
N SER A 421 4.81 -12.67 -85.90
CA SER A 421 4.45 -14.09 -86.19
C SER A 421 4.05 -15.08 -85.08
N ALA A 422 2.88 -15.68 -85.34
CA ALA A 422 2.31 -16.94 -84.87
C ALA A 422 1.46 -16.93 -83.55
N PRO A 423 0.19 -17.38 -83.62
CA PRO A 423 -0.69 -17.52 -82.46
C PRO A 423 -0.50 -18.88 -81.75
N PRO A 424 -0.45 -18.94 -80.41
CA PRO A 424 -0.57 -20.20 -79.70
C PRO A 424 -2.04 -20.64 -79.51
N PRO A 425 -2.28 -21.95 -79.35
CA PRO A 425 -3.58 -22.56 -79.57
C PRO A 425 -4.57 -22.41 -78.41
N SER A 426 -5.84 -22.39 -78.80
CA SER A 426 -7.03 -22.61 -77.98
C SER A 426 -6.86 -23.79 -77.02
N ARG A 427 -7.04 -23.55 -75.71
CA ARG A 427 -7.15 -24.60 -74.70
C ARG A 427 -8.59 -24.75 -74.24
N ALA A 428 -9.03 -26.00 -74.36
CA ALA A 428 -10.35 -26.52 -74.08
C ALA A 428 -10.77 -26.39 -72.61
N ALA A 429 -12.10 -26.36 -72.43
CA ALA A 429 -12.78 -26.43 -71.15
C ALA A 429 -12.43 -27.71 -70.34
N PRO A 430 -12.35 -27.62 -69.01
CA PRO A 430 -12.16 -28.79 -68.15
C PRO A 430 -13.48 -29.59 -67.94
N PRO A 431 -13.38 -30.90 -67.65
CA PRO A 431 -14.52 -31.81 -67.45
C PRO A 431 -15.15 -31.69 -66.04
N PRO A 432 -16.35 -32.26 -65.81
CA PRO A 432 -17.05 -32.16 -64.54
C PRO A 432 -16.35 -32.99 -63.45
N VAL A 433 -16.06 -32.35 -62.31
CA VAL A 433 -15.48 -33.00 -61.13
C VAL A 433 -16.58 -33.76 -60.37
N ARG A 434 -16.31 -35.05 -60.14
CA ARG A 434 -17.11 -35.96 -59.33
C ARG A 434 -17.16 -35.50 -57.86
N ARG A 435 -18.35 -35.65 -57.28
CA ARG A 435 -18.67 -35.53 -55.85
C ARG A 435 -17.74 -36.43 -55.02
N ALA A 436 -16.81 -35.84 -54.29
CA ALA A 436 -16.08 -36.50 -53.22
C ALA A 436 -16.84 -36.32 -51.90
N THR A 437 -17.12 -37.43 -51.25
CA THR A 437 -17.74 -37.53 -49.92
C THR A 437 -16.78 -36.94 -48.88
N LEU A 438 -17.22 -35.87 -48.19
CA LEU A 438 -16.53 -35.31 -47.03
C LEU A 438 -16.60 -36.28 -45.85
N PRO A 439 -15.48 -36.62 -45.19
CA PRO A 439 -15.50 -37.18 -43.84
C PRO A 439 -15.69 -36.05 -42.82
N GLY A 440 -16.68 -36.21 -41.95
CA GLY A 440 -16.72 -35.64 -40.60
C GLY A 440 -16.70 -34.11 -40.47
N LEU A 441 -17.89 -33.49 -40.51
CA LEU A 441 -18.09 -32.20 -39.85
C LEU A 441 -17.75 -32.34 -38.36
N PRO A 442 -16.95 -31.44 -37.76
CA PRO A 442 -16.91 -31.29 -36.31
C PRO A 442 -18.31 -30.87 -35.85
N GLY A 443 -18.80 -31.56 -34.82
CA GLY A 443 -20.12 -31.33 -34.26
C GLY A 443 -20.33 -29.88 -33.81
N PRO A 444 -21.60 -29.47 -33.60
CA PRO A 444 -21.91 -28.16 -33.05
C PRO A 444 -21.12 -27.94 -31.75
N PRO A 445 -20.68 -26.70 -31.46
CA PRO A 445 -19.92 -26.41 -30.25
C PRO A 445 -20.69 -26.94 -29.05
N VAL A 446 -20.06 -27.88 -28.34
CA VAL A 446 -20.49 -28.30 -27.02
C VAL A 446 -20.61 -27.02 -26.21
N ALA A 447 -21.84 -26.69 -25.82
CA ALA A 447 -22.10 -25.61 -24.90
C ALA A 447 -21.20 -25.82 -23.68
N THR A 448 -20.21 -24.94 -23.55
CA THR A 448 -19.31 -24.91 -22.42
C THR A 448 -20.18 -24.82 -21.18
N ALA A 449 -20.17 -25.88 -20.37
CA ALA A 449 -20.86 -25.89 -19.10
C ALA A 449 -20.43 -24.63 -18.32
N PRO A 450 -21.38 -23.88 -17.74
CA PRO A 450 -21.04 -22.72 -16.95
C PRO A 450 -20.02 -23.13 -15.89
N GLU A 451 -18.90 -22.43 -15.92
CA GLU A 451 -17.84 -22.48 -14.92
C GLU A 451 -18.48 -22.38 -13.53
N PRO A 452 -18.15 -23.28 -12.58
CA PRO A 452 -18.79 -23.29 -11.28
C PRO A 452 -18.54 -21.93 -10.63
N ALA A 453 -19.61 -21.15 -10.47
CA ALA A 453 -19.59 -19.96 -9.65
C ALA A 453 -18.94 -20.34 -8.32
N SER A 454 -17.86 -19.66 -7.97
CA SER A 454 -17.26 -19.70 -6.65
C SER A 454 -18.37 -19.42 -5.64
N GLU A 455 -18.92 -20.47 -5.04
CA GLU A 455 -19.86 -20.39 -3.94
C GLU A 455 -19.15 -19.62 -2.82
N GLU A 456 -19.58 -18.37 -2.58
CA GLU A 456 -19.30 -17.71 -1.30
C GLU A 456 -19.58 -18.73 -0.19
N PRO A 457 -18.70 -18.88 0.81
CA PRO A 457 -18.94 -19.82 1.89
C PRO A 457 -20.27 -19.43 2.54
N ALA A 458 -21.32 -20.20 2.24
CA ALA A 458 -22.67 -19.87 2.62
C ALA A 458 -22.67 -19.62 4.13
N GLU A 459 -23.05 -18.41 4.55
CA GLU A 459 -23.07 -18.05 5.96
C GLU A 459 -23.84 -19.14 6.71
N LEU A 460 -23.15 -19.77 7.68
CA LEU A 460 -23.75 -20.87 8.41
C LEU A 460 -25.03 -20.38 9.10
N PRO A 461 -26.14 -21.14 9.02
CA PRO A 461 -27.42 -20.69 9.53
C PRO A 461 -27.36 -20.23 11.00
N GLU A 462 -28.04 -19.12 11.27
CA GLU A 462 -28.19 -18.55 12.59
C GLU A 462 -29.68 -18.32 12.89
N TRP A 463 -30.13 -18.75 14.08
CA TRP A 463 -31.51 -18.68 14.50
C TRP A 463 -31.64 -17.86 15.78
N ARG A 464 -32.45 -16.81 15.73
CA ARG A 464 -32.73 -15.92 16.88
C ARG A 464 -34.21 -15.86 17.16
N GLY A 465 -34.57 -15.61 18.40
CA GLY A 465 -35.97 -15.44 18.77
C GLY A 465 -36.18 -15.21 20.25
N MET A 466 -37.43 -15.38 20.67
CA MET A 466 -37.86 -15.29 22.05
C MET A 466 -38.41 -16.66 22.48
N ALA A 467 -37.91 -17.23 23.58
CA ALA A 467 -38.36 -18.51 24.12
C ALA A 467 -38.93 -18.34 25.53
N SER A 468 -39.73 -19.31 26.00
CA SER A 468 -40.14 -19.32 27.41
C SER A 468 -38.92 -19.45 28.33
N ALA A 469 -38.88 -18.68 29.41
CA ALA A 469 -37.76 -18.73 30.33
C ALA A 469 -37.70 -20.09 31.06
N ALA A 470 -36.66 -20.89 30.80
CA ALA A 470 -36.51 -22.20 31.44
C ALA A 470 -35.65 -22.17 32.72
N GLY A 471 -35.11 -21.00 33.11
CA GLY A 471 -34.29 -20.84 34.30
C GLY A 471 -34.05 -19.37 34.67
N LYS A 472 -33.48 -19.15 35.86
CA LYS A 472 -33.11 -17.79 36.35
C LYS A 472 -31.83 -17.25 35.70
N ALA A 473 -30.86 -18.13 35.45
CA ALA A 473 -29.57 -17.79 34.84
C ALA A 473 -29.57 -18.05 33.32
N THR A 474 -28.61 -17.43 32.63
CA THR A 474 -28.32 -17.70 31.22
C THR A 474 -28.08 -19.19 31.03
N MET A 475 -28.74 -19.79 30.03
CA MET A 475 -28.54 -21.18 29.66
C MET A 475 -27.71 -21.26 28.38
N THR A 476 -26.74 -22.17 28.36
CA THR A 476 -25.90 -22.47 27.20
C THR A 476 -26.03 -23.94 26.81
N TRP A 477 -25.92 -24.23 25.51
CA TRP A 477 -26.04 -25.59 24.98
C TRP A 477 -25.06 -25.83 23.85
N VAL A 478 -24.59 -27.08 23.78
CA VAL A 478 -23.81 -27.62 22.67
C VAL A 478 -24.56 -28.83 22.15
N ILE A 479 -25.03 -28.74 20.92
CA ILE A 479 -25.88 -29.75 20.29
C ILE A 479 -25.08 -30.44 19.21
N ARG A 480 -24.87 -31.75 19.41
CA ARG A 480 -24.07 -32.60 18.51
C ARG A 480 -24.90 -33.68 17.82
N THR A 481 -26.17 -33.81 18.15
CA THR A 481 -27.05 -34.87 17.63
C THR A 481 -28.37 -34.29 17.14
N SER A 482 -28.96 -34.95 16.14
CA SER A 482 -30.27 -34.54 15.62
C SER A 482 -31.40 -34.70 16.64
N GLY A 483 -31.31 -35.70 17.54
CA GLY A 483 -32.30 -35.89 18.60
C GLY A 483 -32.29 -34.75 19.62
N ASP A 484 -31.11 -34.33 20.06
CA ASP A 484 -30.98 -33.18 20.97
C ASP A 484 -31.44 -31.89 20.30
N TRP A 485 -31.15 -31.73 19.01
CA TRP A 485 -31.60 -30.58 18.22
C TRP A 485 -33.11 -30.46 18.20
N GLN A 486 -33.81 -31.52 17.84
CA GLN A 486 -35.28 -31.52 17.82
C GLN A 486 -35.87 -31.24 19.21
N LYS A 487 -35.30 -31.84 20.26
CA LYS A 487 -35.75 -31.63 21.63
C LYS A 487 -35.56 -30.17 22.07
N ARG A 488 -34.41 -29.57 21.77
CA ARG A 488 -34.13 -28.17 22.12
C ARG A 488 -34.95 -27.20 21.28
N TRP A 489 -35.10 -27.46 19.99
CA TRP A 489 -35.88 -26.62 19.09
C TRP A 489 -37.34 -26.49 19.56
N ARG A 490 -38.00 -27.60 19.92
CA ARG A 490 -39.38 -27.58 20.44
C ARG A 490 -39.57 -26.77 21.72
N VAL A 491 -38.51 -26.58 22.51
CA VAL A 491 -38.55 -25.74 23.72
C VAL A 491 -38.46 -24.25 23.36
N LEU A 492 -37.78 -23.94 22.26
CA LEU A 492 -37.47 -22.56 21.86
C LEU A 492 -38.48 -21.99 20.84
N GLN A 493 -38.96 -22.80 19.90
CA GLN A 493 -39.93 -22.43 18.88
C GLN A 493 -40.98 -23.51 18.66
N ASP A 494 -42.19 -23.06 18.33
CA ASP A 494 -43.25 -23.91 17.80
C ASP A 494 -42.98 -24.19 16.32
N GLY A 495 -42.68 -25.45 15.97
CA GLY A 495 -42.43 -25.88 14.60
C GLY A 495 -41.41 -27.00 14.46
N ASP A 496 -41.20 -27.43 13.22
CA ASP A 496 -40.19 -28.44 12.89
C ASP A 496 -38.78 -27.84 12.91
N ALA A 497 -37.84 -28.59 13.47
CA ALA A 497 -36.44 -28.16 13.58
C ALA A 497 -35.77 -28.15 12.20
N PRO A 498 -34.99 -27.10 11.87
CA PRO A 498 -34.18 -27.05 10.63
C PRO A 498 -33.29 -28.28 10.48
N LYS A 499 -33.07 -28.74 9.24
CA LYS A 499 -32.16 -29.87 9.00
C LYS A 499 -30.71 -29.42 9.16
N VAL A 500 -29.99 -30.01 10.11
CA VAL A 500 -28.55 -29.75 10.36
C VAL A 500 -27.77 -31.04 10.14
N ASN A 501 -26.67 -30.96 9.38
CA ASN A 501 -25.77 -32.09 9.18
C ASN A 501 -24.77 -32.21 10.35
N PHE A 502 -25.19 -32.92 11.41
CA PHE A 502 -24.39 -33.11 12.63
C PHE A 502 -23.13 -33.97 12.46
N LYS A 503 -22.89 -34.54 11.26
CA LYS A 503 -21.61 -35.19 10.95
C LYS A 503 -20.49 -34.18 10.67
N LYS A 504 -20.86 -32.96 10.25
CA LYS A 504 -19.92 -31.88 9.90
C LYS A 504 -20.04 -30.67 10.83
N ASN A 505 -21.21 -30.49 11.43
CA ASN A 505 -21.56 -29.29 12.17
C ASN A 505 -21.97 -29.60 13.60
N ILE A 506 -21.75 -28.64 14.48
CA ILE A 506 -22.40 -28.56 15.79
C ILE A 506 -23.31 -27.32 15.82
N VAL A 507 -24.27 -27.29 16.73
CA VAL A 507 -25.04 -26.07 17.02
C VAL A 507 -24.74 -25.63 18.43
N VAL A 508 -24.29 -24.40 18.60
CA VAL A 508 -24.18 -23.76 19.91
C VAL A 508 -25.38 -22.85 20.11
N GLY A 509 -25.90 -22.81 21.33
CA GLY A 509 -27.06 -21.99 21.63
C GLY A 509 -26.96 -21.35 23.01
N LEU A 510 -27.57 -20.19 23.13
CA LEU A 510 -27.68 -19.43 24.36
C LEU A 510 -29.08 -18.86 24.50
N ALA A 511 -29.65 -18.89 25.71
CA ALA A 511 -30.83 -18.12 26.06
C ALA A 511 -30.62 -17.39 27.37
N ALA A 512 -31.05 -16.14 27.42
CA ALA A 512 -31.04 -15.36 28.65
C ALA A 512 -31.95 -16.02 29.70
N GLY A 513 -31.57 -15.90 30.98
CA GLY A 513 -32.40 -16.29 32.11
C GLY A 513 -33.48 -15.26 32.41
N SER A 514 -34.48 -15.64 33.23
CA SER A 514 -35.55 -14.71 33.65
C SER A 514 -35.06 -13.53 34.49
N GLN A 515 -33.89 -13.63 35.13
CA GLN A 515 -33.29 -12.53 35.89
C GLN A 515 -32.26 -11.73 35.08
N ASP A 516 -31.88 -12.22 33.90
CA ASP A 516 -30.98 -11.50 33.02
C ASP A 516 -31.70 -10.29 32.42
N ARG A 517 -31.09 -9.10 32.56
CA ARG A 517 -31.61 -7.86 31.97
C ARG A 517 -31.35 -7.78 30.46
N ALA A 518 -31.37 -8.90 29.74
CA ALA A 518 -31.05 -8.93 28.31
C ALA A 518 -32.28 -8.62 27.43
N ASP A 519 -32.18 -7.69 26.49
CA ASP A 519 -33.14 -7.56 25.39
C ASP A 519 -32.78 -8.46 24.20
N ARG A 520 -31.49 -8.68 23.96
CA ARG A 520 -30.97 -9.64 22.96
C ARG A 520 -29.70 -10.33 23.47
N VAL A 521 -29.41 -11.50 22.89
CA VAL A 521 -28.15 -12.22 23.09
C VAL A 521 -27.37 -12.20 21.78
N GLU A 522 -26.07 -11.92 21.85
CA GLU A 522 -25.19 -11.90 20.69
C GLU A 522 -23.98 -12.79 20.95
N ILE A 523 -23.59 -13.59 19.95
CA ILE A 523 -22.31 -14.28 19.93
C ILE A 523 -21.33 -13.32 19.24
N GLU A 524 -20.37 -12.80 20.00
CA GLU A 524 -19.38 -11.84 19.50
C GLU A 524 -18.30 -12.53 18.67
N GLY A 525 -17.93 -13.74 19.06
CA GLY A 525 -16.89 -14.49 18.37
C GLY A 525 -16.87 -15.94 18.78
N VAL A 526 -16.32 -16.75 17.88
CA VAL A 526 -16.00 -18.16 18.13
C VAL A 526 -14.53 -18.33 17.80
N ALA A 527 -13.74 -18.77 18.76
CA ALA A 527 -12.31 -19.00 18.60
C ALA A 527 -11.94 -20.43 18.96
N VAL A 528 -10.96 -21.00 18.27
CA VAL A 528 -10.36 -22.29 18.65
C VAL A 528 -9.22 -21.99 19.62
N GLY A 529 -9.39 -22.42 20.88
CA GLY A 529 -8.37 -22.38 21.92
C GLY A 529 -7.67 -23.73 22.10
N THR A 530 -6.68 -23.77 23.00
CA THR A 530 -5.92 -24.99 23.32
C THR A 530 -6.76 -26.08 23.99
N GLU A 531 -7.82 -25.69 24.72
CA GLU A 531 -8.72 -26.60 25.43
C GLU A 531 -9.99 -26.95 24.66
N GLY A 532 -10.24 -26.30 23.52
CA GLY A 532 -11.47 -26.47 22.76
C GLY A 532 -11.95 -25.19 22.08
N LEU A 533 -13.24 -25.12 21.79
CA LEU A 533 -13.88 -23.98 21.16
C LEU A 533 -14.38 -23.00 22.22
N ILE A 534 -13.97 -21.74 22.14
CA ILE A 534 -14.43 -20.68 23.03
C ILE A 534 -15.48 -19.85 22.29
N VAL A 535 -16.71 -19.85 22.82
CA VAL A 535 -17.83 -19.06 22.31
C VAL A 535 -17.99 -17.83 23.22
N ARG A 536 -17.56 -16.67 22.72
CA ARG A 536 -17.71 -15.40 23.40
C ARG A 536 -19.06 -14.79 23.09
N TYR A 537 -19.80 -14.44 24.12
CA TYR A 537 -21.14 -13.90 23.98
C TYR A 537 -21.38 -12.71 24.90
N ARG A 538 -22.34 -11.86 24.54
CA ARG A 538 -22.80 -10.78 25.40
C ARG A 538 -24.32 -10.75 25.50
N LEU A 539 -24.79 -10.26 26.64
CA LEU A 539 -26.19 -9.92 26.86
C LEU A 539 -26.35 -8.42 26.63
N VAL A 540 -27.07 -8.03 25.59
CA VAL A 540 -27.28 -6.62 25.30
C VAL A 540 -28.51 -6.13 26.06
N VAL A 541 -28.29 -5.09 26.87
CA VAL A 541 -29.29 -4.48 27.75
C VAL A 541 -29.64 -3.10 27.19
N GLN A 542 -30.91 -2.80 26.88
CA GLN A 542 -31.31 -1.43 26.58
C GLN A 542 -31.44 -0.59 27.85
N ASP A 543 -31.24 0.72 27.74
CA ASP A 543 -31.27 1.68 28.86
C ASP A 543 -32.52 1.57 29.75
N ARG A 544 -33.68 1.24 29.17
CA ARG A 544 -34.94 1.05 29.90
C ARG A 544 -34.88 -0.04 30.98
N LEU A 545 -33.95 -0.98 30.86
CA LEU A 545 -33.71 -2.07 31.82
C LEU A 545 -32.59 -1.74 32.82
N LEU A 546 -31.84 -0.67 32.57
CA LEU A 546 -30.87 -0.12 33.52
C LEU A 546 -31.54 0.78 34.57
N GLN A 547 -32.75 1.30 34.26
CA GLN A 547 -33.56 2.08 35.21
C GLN A 547 -33.90 1.29 36.50
N PRO A 548 -34.25 1.95 37.62
CA PRO A 548 -34.52 1.29 38.91
C PRO A 548 -35.56 0.15 38.87
N LEU A 549 -36.56 0.24 37.99
CA LEU A 549 -37.59 -0.80 37.80
C LEU A 549 -37.19 -1.89 36.78
N GLY A 550 -36.02 -1.78 36.16
CA GLY A 550 -35.56 -2.67 35.09
C GLY A 550 -35.39 -4.12 35.52
N ALA A 551 -34.94 -4.36 36.77
CA ALA A 551 -34.84 -5.72 37.33
C ALA A 551 -36.21 -6.38 37.49
N ALA A 552 -37.19 -5.67 38.04
CA ALA A 552 -38.55 -6.17 38.19
C ALA A 552 -39.21 -6.41 36.83
N ARG A 553 -38.99 -5.51 35.86
CA ARG A 553 -39.44 -5.68 34.47
C ARG A 553 -38.79 -6.87 33.79
N ALA A 554 -37.51 -7.17 34.05
CA ALA A 554 -36.84 -8.37 33.55
C ALA A 554 -37.45 -9.64 34.15
N ALA A 555 -37.61 -9.68 35.47
CA ALA A 555 -38.20 -10.82 36.19
C ALA A 555 -39.65 -11.12 35.79
N ALA A 556 -40.42 -10.09 35.40
CA ALA A 556 -41.81 -10.26 34.96
C ALA A 556 -41.96 -10.82 33.54
N ARG A 557 -40.86 -10.98 32.77
CA ARG A 557 -40.96 -11.47 31.39
C ARG A 557 -41.24 -12.97 31.38
N LYS A 558 -42.27 -13.35 30.62
CA LYS A 558 -42.56 -14.76 30.30
C LYS A 558 -41.63 -15.32 29.23
N ARG A 559 -41.06 -14.45 28.38
CA ARG A 559 -40.19 -14.83 27.27
C ARG A 559 -38.84 -14.11 27.35
N VAL A 560 -37.78 -14.84 27.02
CA VAL A 560 -36.38 -14.42 27.05
C VAL A 560 -35.75 -14.57 25.66
N PRO A 561 -34.82 -13.68 25.28
CA PRO A 561 -34.14 -13.79 24.00
C PRO A 561 -33.20 -15.00 23.97
N TYR A 562 -33.09 -15.62 22.80
CA TYR A 562 -32.13 -16.68 22.53
C TYR A 562 -31.47 -16.52 21.15
N ILE A 563 -30.30 -17.13 21.00
CA ILE A 563 -29.55 -17.27 19.76
C ILE A 563 -29.01 -18.70 19.64
N MET A 564 -29.06 -19.26 18.43
CA MET A 564 -28.44 -20.53 18.08
C MET A 564 -27.66 -20.35 16.78
N LYS A 565 -26.45 -20.88 16.72
CA LYS A 565 -25.55 -20.74 15.58
C LYS A 565 -24.97 -22.09 15.18
N GLN A 566 -25.08 -22.43 13.91
CA GLN A 566 -24.40 -23.59 13.35
C GLN A 566 -22.92 -23.28 13.16
N LEU A 567 -22.05 -24.20 13.57
CA LEU A 567 -20.60 -24.07 13.47
C LEU A 567 -20.02 -25.31 12.80
N GLU A 568 -19.10 -25.10 11.86
CA GLU A 568 -18.28 -26.16 11.26
C GLU A 568 -17.15 -26.51 12.22
N VAL A 569 -17.28 -27.64 12.91
CA VAL A 569 -16.31 -28.05 13.93
C VAL A 569 -16.19 -29.57 13.93
N SER A 570 -14.95 -30.07 14.03
CA SER A 570 -14.70 -31.50 14.22
C SER A 570 -15.46 -32.03 15.44
N PRO A 571 -16.26 -33.10 15.29
CA PRO A 571 -16.97 -33.69 16.42
C PRO A 571 -15.96 -34.14 17.47
N GLY A 572 -16.06 -33.58 18.69
CA GLY A 572 -15.21 -33.95 19.82
C GLY A 572 -14.56 -32.79 20.57
N LEU A 573 -14.43 -31.61 19.94
CA LEU A 573 -13.88 -30.44 20.64
C LEU A 573 -14.80 -29.97 21.76
N GLU A 574 -14.29 -29.83 22.98
CA GLU A 574 -15.01 -29.23 24.12
C GLU A 574 -15.39 -27.79 23.77
N VAL A 575 -16.55 -27.31 24.23
CA VAL A 575 -17.01 -25.94 23.94
C VAL A 575 -17.23 -25.22 25.26
N GLN A 576 -16.50 -24.13 25.45
CA GLN A 576 -16.59 -23.25 26.60
C GLN A 576 -17.32 -21.96 26.20
N PHE A 577 -18.14 -21.41 27.09
CA PHE A 577 -18.87 -20.17 26.87
C PHE A 577 -18.33 -19.07 27.79
N GLU A 578 -17.90 -17.96 27.20
CA GLU A 578 -17.36 -16.82 27.92
C GLU A 578 -18.29 -15.61 27.74
N ARG A 579 -18.77 -15.04 28.85
CA ARG A 579 -19.55 -13.80 28.81
C ARG A 579 -18.62 -12.59 28.75
N VAL A 580 -18.75 -11.79 27.70
CA VAL A 580 -17.99 -10.54 27.53
C VAL A 580 -18.73 -9.38 28.22
N GLY A 581 -18.03 -8.66 29.09
CA GLY A 581 -18.54 -7.43 29.74
C GLY A 581 -19.44 -7.66 30.97
N GLY A 582 -19.04 -8.52 31.92
CA GLY A 582 -19.90 -9.00 33.01
C GLY A 582 -19.66 -8.50 34.45
N ASP A 583 -18.65 -7.67 34.73
CA ASP A 583 -18.25 -7.33 36.12
C ASP A 583 -18.60 -5.89 36.57
N GLN A 584 -19.71 -5.31 36.10
CA GLN A 584 -20.29 -4.09 36.69
C GLN A 584 -21.82 -4.15 36.83
#